data_AF-A0A1H4PEX7-F1
#
_entry.id   AF-A0A1H4PEX7-F1
#
_cell.length_a   1.000
_cell.length_b   1.000
_cell.length_c   1.000
_cell.angle_alpha   90.00
_cell.angle_beta   90.00
_cell.angle_gamma   90.00
#
_symmetry.space_group_name_H-M   'P 1'
#
loop_
_entity.id
_entity.type
_entity.pdbx_description
1 polymer ?
#
loop_
_entity_poly.entity_id
_entity_poly.type
_entity_poly.pdbx_seq_one_letter_code
_entity_poly.pdbx_strand_id
1 'polypeptide(L)'
;MTSTLQPDASRAAQREQVIAQLQQVIQRVPEQSEFTNTRRYQVLGPLFTLISLAMLAWGIHQGKTGMLLCGLFLTALFALVTWQHRHDGQHAFMRLTRRQLFVDSLSAPVNLTDVVDIHVKDEGLVTLQQLTLRPGSSLPTHRPVRQLFGNQAMALKSPEPHIRIHSAGLMSGGRKLAIDDIAALLDAYCQAANAQQQLDELQGRG
;
A
#
# COMPACT_ATOMS: atom_id res chain seq x y z
N MET A 1 57.82 -9.48 22.45
CA MET A 1 57.02 -10.19 21.42
C MET A 1 56.08 -11.10 22.20
N THR A 2 54.77 -10.91 22.32
CA THR A 2 53.72 -10.69 21.31
C THR A 2 52.43 -10.39 22.07
N SER A 3 51.74 -9.29 21.80
CA SER A 3 50.33 -9.12 22.20
C SER A 3 49.67 -8.01 21.38
N THR A 4 49.47 -8.26 20.09
CA THR A 4 48.77 -7.34 19.17
C THR A 4 47.77 -8.04 18.24
N LEU A 5 47.62 -9.37 18.29
CA LEU A 5 46.77 -10.13 17.34
C LEU A 5 45.30 -10.32 17.79
N GLN A 6 44.94 -9.93 19.01
CA GLN A 6 43.61 -10.15 19.59
C GLN A 6 42.51 -9.10 19.24
N PRO A 7 42.83 -7.82 18.95
CA PRO A 7 41.82 -6.83 18.56
C PRO A 7 41.17 -7.10 17.20
N ASP A 8 41.91 -7.69 16.26
CA ASP A 8 41.44 -7.84 14.88
C ASP A 8 40.52 -9.06 14.70
N ALA A 9 40.82 -10.17 15.38
CA ALA A 9 39.97 -11.37 15.35
C ALA A 9 38.60 -11.13 16.01
N SER A 10 38.56 -10.36 17.11
CA SER A 10 37.31 -10.02 17.80
C SER A 10 36.44 -9.05 16.98
N ARG A 11 37.05 -8.07 16.31
CA ARG A 11 36.35 -7.16 15.38
C ARG A 11 35.81 -7.89 14.15
N ALA A 12 36.58 -8.84 13.59
CA ALA A 12 36.13 -9.66 12.47
C ALA A 12 34.92 -10.53 12.84
N ALA A 13 34.98 -11.22 13.98
CA ALA A 13 33.86 -12.03 14.46
C ALA A 13 32.61 -11.20 14.76
N GLN A 14 32.76 -10.00 15.35
CA GLN A 14 31.63 -9.08 15.56
C GLN A 14 31.01 -8.62 14.24
N ARG A 15 31.83 -8.30 13.24
CA ARG A 15 31.35 -7.89 11.91
C ARG A 15 30.58 -9.03 11.22
N GLU A 16 31.06 -10.25 11.30
CA GLU A 16 30.38 -11.43 10.74
C GLU A 16 29.03 -11.68 11.44
N GLN A 17 28.96 -11.53 12.76
CA GLN A 17 27.71 -11.66 13.51
C GLN A 17 26.69 -10.60 13.09
N VAL A 18 27.11 -9.33 12.93
CA VAL A 18 26.24 -8.25 12.45
C VAL A 18 25.74 -8.54 11.04
N ILE A 19 26.63 -8.97 10.13
CA ILE A 19 26.26 -9.35 8.76
C ILE A 19 25.20 -10.47 8.76
N ALA A 20 25.41 -11.51 9.57
CA ALA A 20 24.47 -12.63 9.67
C ALA A 20 23.10 -12.18 10.20
N GLN A 21 23.07 -11.30 11.20
CA GLN A 21 21.82 -10.73 11.73
C GLN A 21 21.08 -9.89 10.68
N LEU A 22 21.78 -9.04 9.94
CA LEU A 22 21.19 -8.22 8.87
C LEU A 22 20.61 -9.10 7.76
N GLN A 23 21.35 -10.13 7.34
CA GLN A 23 20.87 -11.12 6.36
C GLN A 23 19.63 -11.84 6.85
N GLN A 24 19.57 -12.20 8.13
CA GLN A 24 18.39 -12.84 8.72
C GLN A 24 17.17 -11.91 8.67
N VAL A 25 17.32 -10.62 8.95
CA VAL A 25 16.23 -9.64 8.85
C VAL A 25 15.73 -9.53 7.39
N ILE A 26 16.66 -9.44 6.44
CA ILE A 26 16.34 -9.33 5.00
C ILE A 26 15.58 -10.58 4.50
N GLN A 27 15.96 -11.77 4.97
CA GLN A 27 15.35 -13.04 4.57
C GLN A 27 13.94 -13.26 5.14
N ARG A 28 13.51 -12.49 6.15
CA ARG A 28 12.14 -12.60 6.71
C ARG A 28 11.06 -12.16 5.72
N VAL A 29 11.41 -11.30 4.76
CA VAL A 29 10.49 -10.83 3.73
C VAL A 29 10.85 -11.40 2.36
N PRO A 30 9.83 -11.71 1.52
CA PRO A 30 10.06 -12.04 0.12
C PRO A 30 10.81 -10.92 -0.61
N GLU A 31 11.60 -11.27 -1.62
CA GLU A 31 12.30 -10.27 -2.46
C GLU A 31 11.34 -9.27 -3.09
N GLN A 32 10.19 -9.77 -3.52
CA GLN A 32 9.11 -9.00 -4.12
C GLN A 32 7.77 -9.55 -3.63
N SER A 33 6.91 -8.64 -3.17
CA SER A 33 5.49 -8.92 -2.90
C SER A 33 4.63 -8.04 -3.79
N GLU A 34 3.61 -8.63 -4.39
CA GLU A 34 2.64 -7.94 -5.23
C GLU A 34 1.27 -7.93 -4.57
N PHE A 35 0.60 -6.79 -4.67
CA PHE A 35 -0.69 -6.57 -4.04
C PHE A 35 -1.73 -6.17 -5.08
N THR A 36 -2.82 -6.93 -5.07
CA THR A 36 -4.01 -6.61 -5.85
C THR A 36 -5.07 -6.00 -4.95
N ASN A 37 -6.07 -5.40 -5.57
CA ASN A 37 -7.22 -4.89 -4.84
C ASN A 37 -8.09 -6.04 -4.28
N THR A 38 -8.85 -5.77 -3.21
CA THR A 38 -9.89 -6.73 -2.79
C THR A 38 -11.05 -6.77 -3.79
N ARG A 39 -11.74 -7.91 -3.85
CA ARG A 39 -12.94 -8.09 -4.67
C ARG A 39 -14.21 -7.51 -4.04
N ARG A 40 -14.11 -6.67 -3.00
CA ARG A 40 -15.30 -6.22 -2.25
C ARG A 40 -16.32 -5.50 -3.13
N TYR A 41 -15.86 -4.72 -4.12
CA TYR A 41 -16.74 -3.98 -5.02
C TYR A 41 -17.39 -4.84 -6.10
N GLN A 42 -16.88 -6.05 -6.35
CA GLN A 42 -17.56 -7.03 -7.20
C GLN A 42 -18.86 -7.54 -6.54
N VAL A 43 -18.97 -7.46 -5.21
CA VAL A 43 -20.18 -7.84 -4.46
C VAL A 43 -20.99 -6.60 -4.07
N LEU A 44 -20.34 -5.61 -3.45
CA LEU A 44 -21.01 -4.40 -2.97
C LEU A 44 -21.56 -3.54 -4.10
N GLY A 45 -20.86 -3.44 -5.23
CA GLY A 45 -21.32 -2.66 -6.39
C GLY A 45 -22.69 -3.14 -6.89
N PRO A 46 -22.81 -4.41 -7.35
CA PRO A 46 -24.09 -4.95 -7.80
C PRO A 46 -25.18 -4.89 -6.74
N LEU A 47 -24.84 -5.15 -5.47
CA LEU A 47 -25.79 -5.07 -4.37
C LEU A 47 -26.38 -3.65 -4.22
N PHE A 48 -25.54 -2.62 -4.19
CA PHE A 48 -26.01 -1.23 -4.10
C PHE A 48 -26.74 -0.79 -5.37
N THR A 49 -26.37 -1.30 -6.54
CA THR A 49 -27.14 -1.08 -7.78
C THR A 49 -28.55 -1.67 -7.68
N LEU A 50 -28.72 -2.88 -7.14
CA LEU A 50 -30.04 -3.49 -6.97
C LEU A 50 -30.90 -2.74 -5.94
N ILE A 51 -30.30 -2.31 -4.82
CA ILE A 51 -31.01 -1.53 -3.79
C ILE A 51 -31.48 -0.18 -4.37
N SER A 52 -30.62 0.51 -5.12
CA SER A 52 -30.99 1.78 -5.76
C SER A 52 -32.05 1.62 -6.85
N LEU A 53 -32.03 0.53 -7.61
CA LEU A 53 -33.10 0.18 -8.56
C LEU A 53 -34.44 -0.06 -7.86
N ALA A 54 -34.45 -0.77 -6.73
CA ALA A 54 -35.67 -0.99 -5.95
C ALA A 54 -36.25 0.34 -5.42
N MET A 55 -35.38 1.24 -4.93
CA MET A 55 -35.77 2.59 -4.52
C MET A 55 -36.35 3.40 -5.70
N LEU A 56 -35.72 3.32 -6.87
CA LEU A 56 -36.20 4.00 -8.08
C LEU A 56 -37.59 3.49 -8.48
N ALA A 57 -37.81 2.18 -8.50
CA ALA A 57 -39.10 1.57 -8.81
C ALA A 57 -40.19 2.00 -7.81
N TRP A 58 -39.88 2.04 -6.52
CA TRP A 58 -40.78 2.54 -5.48
C TRP A 58 -41.08 4.04 -5.64
N GLY A 59 -40.09 4.82 -6.08
CA GLY A 59 -40.23 6.26 -6.34
C GLY A 59 -41.19 6.53 -7.49
N ILE A 60 -41.09 5.72 -8.56
CA ILE A 60 -42.03 5.73 -9.69
C ILE A 60 -43.44 5.38 -9.20
N HIS A 61 -43.59 4.32 -8.40
CA HIS A 61 -44.89 3.90 -7.88
C HIS A 61 -45.57 4.97 -7.00
N GLN A 62 -44.81 5.71 -6.19
CA GLN A 62 -45.36 6.78 -5.33
C GLN A 62 -45.50 8.15 -6.02
N GLY A 63 -45.04 8.31 -7.26
CA GLY A 63 -45.07 9.60 -7.95
C GLY A 63 -44.21 10.69 -7.28
N LYS A 64 -43.25 10.31 -6.43
CA LYS A 64 -42.41 11.25 -5.68
C LYS A 64 -41.17 11.62 -6.50
N THR A 65 -41.22 12.76 -7.18
CA THR A 65 -40.16 13.25 -8.07
C THR A 65 -38.78 13.29 -7.41
N GLY A 66 -38.69 13.75 -6.15
CA GLY A 66 -37.41 13.79 -5.43
C GLY A 66 -36.80 12.41 -5.20
N MET A 67 -37.63 11.41 -4.91
CA MET A 67 -37.18 10.03 -4.70
C MET A 67 -36.78 9.36 -6.01
N LEU A 68 -37.47 9.70 -7.11
CA LEU A 68 -37.12 9.27 -8.46
C LEU A 68 -35.75 9.81 -8.88
N LEU A 69 -35.50 11.11 -8.74
CA LEU A 69 -34.20 11.71 -9.09
C LEU A 69 -33.05 11.13 -8.25
N CYS A 70 -33.25 10.98 -6.94
CA CYS A 70 -32.27 10.36 -6.05
C CYS A 70 -31.99 8.91 -6.45
N GLY A 71 -33.03 8.11 -6.68
CA GLY A 71 -32.90 6.71 -7.10
C GLY A 71 -32.18 6.57 -8.44
N LEU A 72 -32.48 7.42 -9.42
CA LEU A 72 -31.81 7.44 -10.72
C LEU A 72 -30.32 7.75 -10.58
N PHE A 73 -29.99 8.80 -9.82
CA PHE A 73 -28.60 9.20 -9.57
C PHE A 73 -27.80 8.08 -8.88
N LEU A 74 -28.34 7.49 -7.81
CA LEU A 74 -27.67 6.41 -7.08
C LEU A 74 -27.50 5.16 -7.96
N THR A 75 -28.51 4.82 -8.77
CA THR A 75 -28.42 3.71 -9.72
C THR A 75 -27.28 3.93 -10.71
N ALA A 76 -27.21 5.11 -11.33
CA ALA A 76 -26.14 5.45 -12.27
C ALA A 76 -24.76 5.42 -11.60
N LEU A 77 -24.64 5.96 -10.38
CA LEU A 77 -23.41 5.97 -9.60
C LEU A 77 -22.92 4.55 -9.28
N PHE A 78 -23.78 3.69 -8.73
CA PHE A 78 -23.38 2.33 -8.36
C PHE A 78 -23.18 1.42 -9.56
N ALA A 79 -23.92 1.62 -10.65
CA ALA A 79 -23.66 0.94 -11.92
C ALA A 79 -22.27 1.31 -12.46
N LEU A 80 -21.89 2.59 -12.37
CA LEU A 80 -20.55 3.05 -12.76
C LEU A 80 -19.46 2.44 -11.87
N VAL A 81 -19.64 2.43 -10.55
CA VAL A 81 -18.70 1.78 -9.60
C VAL A 81 -18.56 0.29 -9.94
N THR A 82 -19.67 -0.42 -10.13
CA THR A 82 -19.66 -1.84 -10.50
C THR A 82 -18.88 -2.09 -11.79
N TRP A 83 -19.11 -1.25 -12.80
CA TRP A 83 -18.41 -1.35 -14.08
C TRP A 83 -16.91 -1.09 -13.95
N GLN A 84 -16.52 -0.04 -13.22
CA GLN A 84 -15.11 0.31 -13.03
C GLN A 84 -14.34 -0.76 -12.26
N HIS A 85 -14.97 -1.40 -11.26
CA HIS A 85 -14.34 -2.38 -10.38
C HIS A 85 -14.48 -3.84 -10.84
N ARG A 86 -15.04 -4.10 -12.02
CA ARG A 86 -15.26 -5.47 -12.53
C ARG A 86 -13.98 -6.30 -12.66
N HIS A 87 -12.83 -5.65 -12.84
CA HIS A 87 -11.51 -6.28 -12.96
C HIS A 87 -10.69 -6.23 -11.66
N ASP A 88 -11.29 -5.84 -10.54
CA ASP A 88 -10.59 -5.81 -9.25
C ASP A 88 -10.01 -7.19 -8.90
N GLY A 89 -8.77 -7.19 -8.44
CA GLY A 89 -8.05 -8.42 -8.10
C GLY A 89 -7.39 -9.14 -9.28
N GLN A 90 -7.44 -8.60 -10.50
CA GLN A 90 -6.75 -9.17 -11.69
C GLN A 90 -5.34 -8.59 -11.90
N HIS A 91 -5.13 -7.34 -11.49
CA HIS A 91 -3.86 -6.64 -11.68
C HIS A 91 -3.29 -6.17 -10.34
N ALA A 92 -1.99 -6.37 -10.15
CA ALA A 92 -1.26 -5.80 -9.04
C ALA A 92 -1.10 -4.29 -9.28
N PHE A 93 -1.51 -3.47 -8.32
CA PHE A 93 -1.38 -2.01 -8.40
C PHE A 93 -0.23 -1.49 -7.54
N MET A 94 0.23 -2.32 -6.61
CA MET A 94 1.26 -2.02 -5.63
C MET A 94 2.22 -3.20 -5.53
N ARG A 95 3.51 -2.89 -5.47
CA ARG A 95 4.58 -3.87 -5.34
C ARG A 95 5.60 -3.38 -4.33
N LEU A 96 5.95 -4.24 -3.39
CA LEU A 96 7.02 -4.02 -2.43
C LEU A 96 8.22 -4.86 -2.83
N THR A 97 9.38 -4.23 -2.90
CA THR A 97 10.67 -4.92 -2.91
C THR A 97 11.37 -4.68 -1.59
N ARG A 98 12.47 -5.40 -1.33
CA ARG A 98 13.32 -5.17 -0.15
C ARG A 98 13.91 -3.76 -0.04
N ARG A 99 13.72 -2.88 -1.03
CA ARG A 99 14.26 -1.50 -1.01
C ARG A 99 13.21 -0.44 -1.32
N GLN A 100 12.24 -0.77 -2.16
CA GLN A 100 11.39 0.21 -2.81
C GLN A 100 9.93 -0.22 -2.85
N LEU A 101 9.06 0.77 -2.74
CA LEU A 101 7.63 0.67 -2.96
C LEU A 101 7.26 1.25 -4.32
N PHE A 102 6.58 0.45 -5.12
CA PHE A 102 6.02 0.84 -6.41
C PHE A 102 4.50 0.90 -6.28
N VAL A 103 3.91 1.98 -6.79
CA VAL A 103 2.46 2.11 -6.94
C VAL A 103 2.17 2.74 -8.29
N ASP A 104 1.21 2.19 -9.04
CA ASP A 104 0.95 2.57 -10.43
C ASP A 104 0.66 4.07 -10.63
N SER A 105 0.09 4.75 -9.65
CA SER A 105 -0.24 6.17 -9.76
C SER A 105 0.90 7.12 -9.41
N LEU A 106 2.05 6.60 -8.95
CA LEU A 106 3.27 7.39 -8.69
C LEU A 106 4.18 7.39 -9.92
N SER A 107 4.92 8.49 -10.13
CA SER A 107 5.86 8.61 -11.26
C SER A 107 7.18 7.88 -11.05
N ALA A 108 7.54 7.59 -9.80
CA ALA A 108 8.77 6.91 -9.44
C ALA A 108 8.55 6.06 -8.16
N PRO A 109 9.37 5.02 -7.93
CA PRO A 109 9.33 4.26 -6.68
C PRO A 109 9.72 5.11 -5.48
N VAL A 110 9.22 4.72 -4.31
CA VAL A 110 9.53 5.33 -3.02
C VAL A 110 10.55 4.43 -2.31
N ASN A 111 11.67 4.98 -1.85
CA ASN A 111 12.63 4.20 -1.07
C ASN A 111 12.07 3.94 0.32
N LEU A 112 12.13 2.69 0.76
CA LEU A 112 11.61 2.27 2.05
C LEU A 112 12.49 2.73 3.23
N THR A 113 13.76 3.04 2.96
CA THR A 113 14.70 3.62 3.92
C THR A 113 14.37 5.07 4.29
N ASP A 114 13.60 5.75 3.43
CA ASP A 114 13.13 7.11 3.66
C ASP A 114 11.87 7.16 4.53
N VAL A 115 11.19 6.02 4.73
CA VAL A 115 9.96 5.93 5.53
C VAL A 115 10.31 5.92 7.01
N VAL A 116 9.68 6.81 7.78
CA VAL A 116 9.91 6.97 9.23
C VAL A 116 8.73 6.55 10.08
N ASP A 117 7.52 6.57 9.53
CA ASP A 117 6.30 6.17 10.22
C ASP A 117 5.27 5.60 9.23
N ILE A 118 4.48 4.64 9.71
CA ILE A 118 3.51 3.89 8.91
C ILE A 118 2.19 3.89 9.67
N HIS A 119 1.15 4.42 9.04
CA HIS A 119 -0.21 4.40 9.56
C HIS A 119 -1.14 3.73 8.57
N VAL A 120 -1.85 2.68 9.00
CA VAL A 120 -2.86 2.00 8.18
C VAL A 120 -4.20 2.10 8.88
N LYS A 121 -5.22 2.50 8.11
CA LYS A 121 -6.57 2.72 8.62
C LYS A 121 -7.60 2.19 7.64
N ASP A 122 -8.67 1.61 8.18
CA ASP A 122 -9.88 1.32 7.42
C ASP A 122 -10.87 2.48 7.56
N GLU A 123 -11.27 3.05 6.43
CA GLU A 123 -12.26 4.12 6.32
C GLU A 123 -13.60 3.57 5.80
N GLY A 124 -13.81 2.26 5.91
CA GLY A 124 -15.02 1.54 5.51
C GLY A 124 -15.07 1.28 4.01
N LEU A 125 -15.19 2.36 3.23
CA LEU A 125 -15.17 2.31 1.77
C LEU A 125 -13.79 2.52 1.18
N VAL A 126 -12.70 2.62 1.95
CA VAL A 126 -11.32 2.54 1.43
C VAL A 126 -10.40 2.13 2.57
N THR A 127 -9.30 1.47 2.24
CA THR A 127 -8.17 1.30 3.16
C THR A 127 -7.14 2.37 2.82
N LEU A 128 -6.80 3.19 3.82
CA LEU A 128 -5.77 4.20 3.77
C LEU A 128 -4.47 3.61 4.32
N GLN A 129 -3.39 3.72 3.56
CA GLN A 129 -2.02 3.54 4.06
C GLN A 129 -1.30 4.87 3.93
N GLN A 130 -0.77 5.40 5.02
CA GLN A 130 0.03 6.61 5.05
C GLN A 130 1.47 6.23 5.44
N LEU A 131 2.42 6.60 4.59
CA LEU A 131 3.84 6.44 4.82
C LEU A 131 4.45 7.83 4.99
N THR A 132 4.83 8.17 6.21
CA THR A 132 5.53 9.43 6.49
C THR A 132 6.99 9.25 6.11
N LEU A 133 7.52 10.19 5.34
CA LEU A 133 8.90 10.19 4.87
C LEU A 133 9.75 11.15 5.68
N ARG A 134 11.06 10.89 5.69
CA ARG A 134 12.03 11.77 6.31
C ARG A 134 11.99 13.18 5.67
N PRO A 135 12.22 14.25 6.46
CA PRO A 135 12.41 15.57 5.89
C PRO A 135 13.52 15.59 4.82
N GLY A 136 13.24 16.19 3.67
CA GLY A 136 14.19 16.29 2.56
C GLY A 136 14.20 15.10 1.58
N SER A 137 13.43 14.04 1.83
CA SER A 137 13.29 12.94 0.89
C SER A 137 12.66 13.39 -0.43
N SER A 138 13.12 12.80 -1.54
CA SER A 138 12.55 13.07 -2.86
C SER A 138 11.15 12.46 -2.96
N LEU A 139 10.14 13.32 -3.06
CA LEU A 139 8.77 12.90 -3.28
C LEU A 139 8.52 12.69 -4.78
N PRO A 140 8.01 11.51 -5.21
CA PRO A 140 7.53 11.35 -6.57
C PRO A 140 6.33 12.27 -6.83
N THR A 141 6.01 12.46 -8.10
CA THR A 141 4.72 13.06 -8.49
C THR A 141 3.64 11.98 -8.59
N HIS A 142 2.38 12.37 -8.54
CA HIS A 142 1.25 11.45 -8.67
C HIS A 142 0.33 11.87 -9.81
N ARG A 143 -0.34 10.88 -10.44
CA ARG A 143 -1.38 11.12 -11.44
C ARG A 143 -2.77 10.83 -10.86
N PRO A 144 -3.78 11.63 -11.20
CA PRO A 144 -5.15 11.35 -10.78
C PRO A 144 -5.65 10.07 -11.43
N VAL A 145 -6.36 9.25 -10.66
CA VAL A 145 -7.03 8.05 -11.16
C VAL A 145 -8.50 8.39 -11.37
N ARG A 146 -9.06 7.98 -12.52
CA ARG A 146 -10.45 8.33 -12.91
C ARG A 146 -11.51 7.41 -12.28
N GLN A 147 -11.09 6.45 -11.47
CA GLN A 147 -11.95 5.45 -10.85
C GLN A 147 -12.42 5.92 -9.48
N LEU A 148 -13.73 5.86 -9.25
CA LEU A 148 -14.34 6.17 -7.96
C LEU A 148 -13.93 5.11 -6.95
N PHE A 149 -13.39 5.49 -5.79
CA PHE A 149 -12.81 4.55 -4.82
C PHE A 149 -11.71 3.65 -5.42
N GLY A 150 -11.06 4.12 -6.49
CA GLY A 150 -9.96 3.42 -7.13
C GLY A 150 -8.68 3.44 -6.30
N ASN A 151 -7.73 2.62 -6.73
CA ASN A 151 -6.41 2.61 -6.13
C ASN A 151 -5.69 3.91 -6.48
N GLN A 152 -5.34 4.71 -5.48
CA GLN A 152 -4.68 5.99 -5.69
C GLN A 152 -3.63 6.20 -4.63
N ALA A 153 -2.37 6.25 -5.06
CA ALA A 153 -1.28 6.83 -4.30
C ALA A 153 -1.12 8.32 -4.62
N MET A 154 -0.97 9.12 -3.57
CA MET A 154 -0.72 10.55 -3.62
C MET A 154 0.55 10.85 -2.83
N ALA A 155 1.42 11.65 -3.44
CA ALA A 155 2.60 12.20 -2.78
C ALA A 155 2.32 13.63 -2.32
N LEU A 156 2.44 13.87 -1.02
CA LEU A 156 2.03 15.11 -0.36
C LEU A 156 3.22 15.68 0.43
N LYS A 157 3.39 17.01 0.39
CA LYS A 157 4.51 17.71 1.03
C LYS A 157 4.20 18.27 2.43
N SER A 158 2.92 18.46 2.77
CA SER A 158 2.48 19.17 3.97
C SER A 158 1.43 18.34 4.73
N PRO A 159 1.44 18.32 6.08
CA PRO A 159 2.35 19.05 6.99
C PRO A 159 3.79 18.54 6.97
N GLU A 160 3.99 17.26 6.68
CA GLU A 160 5.29 16.62 6.49
C GLU A 160 5.28 15.84 5.16
N PRO A 161 6.45 15.53 4.55
CA PRO A 161 6.52 14.66 3.37
C PRO A 161 5.86 13.30 3.64
N HIS A 162 4.84 12.91 2.89
CA HIS A 162 4.18 11.62 3.07
C HIS A 162 3.53 11.10 1.78
N ILE A 163 3.38 9.77 1.71
CA ILE A 163 2.63 9.08 0.66
C ILE A 163 1.34 8.55 1.26
N ARG A 164 0.20 8.85 0.64
CA ARG A 164 -1.10 8.24 0.98
C ARG A 164 -1.53 7.30 -0.12
N ILE A 165 -1.86 6.06 0.21
CA ILE A 165 -2.33 5.03 -0.71
C ILE A 165 -3.74 4.64 -0.30
N HIS A 166 -4.70 5.03 -1.11
CA HIS A 166 -6.07 4.54 -1.03
C HIS A 166 -6.22 3.29 -1.89
N SER A 167 -6.92 2.30 -1.36
CA SER A 167 -7.28 1.09 -2.10
C SER A 167 -8.60 0.53 -1.57
N ALA A 168 -9.14 -0.49 -2.24
CA ALA A 168 -10.25 -1.26 -1.69
C ALA A 168 -9.83 -2.30 -0.64
N GLY A 169 -8.61 -2.18 -0.12
CA GLY A 169 -7.90 -3.15 0.70
C GLY A 169 -6.86 -3.91 -0.12
N LEU A 170 -5.94 -4.58 0.58
CA LEU A 170 -4.87 -5.33 -0.06
C LEU A 170 -5.19 -6.82 -0.07
N MET A 171 -4.91 -7.45 -1.21
CA MET A 171 -4.82 -8.89 -1.35
C MET A 171 -3.41 -9.30 -1.74
N SER A 172 -2.89 -10.34 -1.10
CA SER A 172 -1.64 -11.02 -1.48
C SER A 172 -1.91 -12.51 -1.57
N GLY A 173 -1.42 -13.15 -2.64
CA GLY A 173 -1.63 -14.59 -2.87
C GLY A 173 -3.10 -15.03 -2.86
N GLY A 174 -4.02 -14.15 -3.29
CA GLY A 174 -5.46 -14.43 -3.29
C GLY A 174 -6.17 -14.29 -1.94
N ARG A 175 -5.48 -13.84 -0.88
CA ARG A 175 -6.06 -13.61 0.45
C ARG A 175 -6.09 -12.12 0.78
N LYS A 176 -7.20 -11.65 1.34
CA LYS A 176 -7.31 -10.29 1.91
C LYS A 176 -6.44 -10.20 3.16
N LEU A 177 -5.65 -9.13 3.25
CA LEU A 177 -4.85 -8.82 4.44
C LEU A 177 -5.67 -7.99 5.43
N ALA A 178 -5.51 -8.26 6.73
CA ALA A 178 -6.05 -7.40 7.78
C ALA A 178 -5.23 -6.10 7.89
N ILE A 179 -5.79 -5.08 8.55
CA ILE A 179 -5.14 -3.77 8.72
C ILE A 179 -3.80 -3.93 9.44
N ASP A 180 -3.79 -4.68 10.54
CA ASP A 180 -2.58 -4.93 11.33
C ASP A 180 -1.55 -5.72 10.54
N ASP A 181 -1.99 -6.67 9.71
CA ASP A 181 -1.10 -7.44 8.82
C ASP A 181 -0.46 -6.53 7.76
N ILE A 182 -1.22 -5.58 7.20
CA ILE A 182 -0.70 -4.61 6.22
C ILE A 182 0.36 -3.73 6.89
N ALA A 183 0.08 -3.21 8.09
CA ALA A 183 1.03 -2.38 8.83
C ALA A 183 2.31 -3.15 9.17
N ALA A 184 2.17 -4.36 9.73
CA ALA A 184 3.31 -5.23 10.07
C ALA A 184 4.13 -5.62 8.85
N LEU A 185 3.47 -5.87 7.71
CA LEU A 185 4.16 -6.19 6.45
C LEU A 185 4.96 -5.00 5.93
N LEU A 186 4.37 -3.81 5.91
CA LEU A 186 5.07 -2.59 5.48
C LEU A 186 6.26 -2.29 6.39
N ASP A 187 6.09 -2.43 7.70
CA ASP A 187 7.16 -2.24 8.68
C ASP A 187 8.30 -3.25 8.48
N ALA A 188 7.97 -4.54 8.27
CA ALA A 188 8.97 -5.57 7.99
C ALA A 188 9.78 -5.27 6.71
N TYR A 189 9.13 -4.73 5.67
CA TYR A 189 9.81 -4.30 4.45
C TYR A 189 10.71 -3.08 4.68
N CYS A 190 10.30 -2.12 5.51
CA CYS A 190 11.15 -1.00 5.92
C CYS A 190 12.36 -1.47 6.74
N GLN A 191 12.18 -2.41 7.68
CA GLN A 191 13.29 -3.02 8.42
C GLN A 191 14.26 -3.74 7.49
N ALA A 192 13.77 -4.50 6.53
CA ALA A 192 14.60 -5.18 5.53
C ALA A 192 15.39 -4.19 4.65
N ALA A 193 14.77 -3.06 4.26
CA ALA A 193 15.43 -2.02 3.49
C ALA A 193 16.57 -1.34 4.25
N ASN A 194 16.32 -1.01 5.53
CA ASN A 194 17.34 -0.46 6.41
C ASN A 194 18.48 -1.46 6.65
N ALA A 195 18.15 -2.74 6.86
CA ALA A 195 19.15 -3.78 7.03
C ALA A 195 20.00 -4.00 5.76
N GLN A 196 19.38 -3.91 4.58
CA GLN A 196 20.09 -3.99 3.30
C GLN A 196 21.05 -2.80 3.13
N GLN A 197 20.62 -1.57 3.45
CA GLN A 197 21.49 -0.41 3.38
C GLN A 197 22.71 -0.55 4.31
N GLN A 198 22.49 -0.98 5.56
CA GLN A 198 23.58 -1.21 6.52
C GLN A 198 24.53 -2.32 6.04
N LEU A 199 23.99 -3.37 5.42
CA LEU A 199 24.81 -4.44 4.83
C LEU A 199 25.67 -3.90 3.68
N ASP A 200 25.10 -3.08 2.79
CA ASP A 200 25.81 -2.48 1.67
C ASP A 200 26.95 -1.56 2.15
N GLU A 201 26.69 -0.74 3.18
CA GLU A 201 27.70 0.11 3.84
C GLU A 201 28.82 -0.73 4.47
N LEU A 202 28.47 -1.79 5.20
CA LEU A 202 29.44 -2.71 5.81
C LEU A 202 30.24 -3.48 4.77
N GLN A 203 29.73 -3.68 3.56
CA GLN A 203 30.43 -4.38 2.48
C GLN A 203 31.22 -3.43 1.56
N GLY A 204 31.16 -2.10 1.79
CA GLY A 204 31.79 -1.10 0.94
C GLY A 204 31.13 -0.98 -0.44
N ARG A 205 29.83 -1.30 -0.54
CA ARG A 205 29.02 -1.24 -1.76
C ARG A 205 28.01 -0.08 -1.76
N GLY A 206 28.09 0.81 -0.76
CA GLY A 206 27.26 2.01 -0.60
C GLY A 206 27.70 3.17 -1.48
#